data_AF-A0A1I0I135-F1
#
_entry.id   AF-A0A1I0I135-F1
#
_cell.length_a   1.000
_cell.length_b   1.000
_cell.length_c   1.000
_cell.angle_alpha   90.00
_cell.angle_beta   90.00
_cell.angle_gamma   90.00
#
_symmetry.space_group_name_H-M   'P 1'
#
loop_
_entity.id
_entity.type
_entity.pdbx_description
1 polymer ?
#
loop_
_entity_poly.entity_id
_entity_poly.type
_entity_poly.pdbx_seq_one_letter_code
_entity_poly.pdbx_strand_id
1 'polypeptide(L)' 'MSEDRERVLRMALKAVLVAAQECCVDIDELTELAIQSMYGEQLYNPADVAEATVAIEVAADALPAIH' A
#
# COMPACT_ATOMS: atom_id res chain seq x y z
N MET A 1 7.82 4.42 14.65
CA MET A 1 6.87 3.33 15.00
C MET A 1 7.60 2.30 15.88
N SER A 2 6.94 1.54 16.75
CA SER A 2 7.58 0.32 17.29
C SER A 2 7.71 -0.70 16.16
N GLU A 3 8.82 -1.44 16.09
CA GLU A 3 9.08 -2.45 15.04
C GLU A 3 7.92 -3.44 14.90
N ASP A 4 7.29 -3.81 16.01
CA ASP A 4 6.13 -4.70 16.02
C ASP A 4 4.92 -4.11 15.27
N ARG A 5 4.66 -2.81 15.41
CA ARG A 5 3.53 -2.15 14.76
C ARG A 5 3.76 -2.03 13.26
N GLU A 6 4.98 -1.74 12.84
CA GLU A 6 5.36 -1.71 11.43
C GLU A 6 5.19 -3.08 10.77
N ARG A 7 5.65 -4.14 11.43
CA ARG A 7 5.45 -5.52 10.95
C ARG A 7 3.97 -5.85 10.79
N VAL A 8 3.14 -5.53 11.78
CA VAL A 8 1.69 -5.78 11.73
C VAL A 8 1.03 -5.01 10.60
N LEU A 9 1.40 -3.74 10.37
CA LEU A 9 0.86 -2.94 9.28
C LEU A 9 1.27 -3.47 7.90
N ARG A 10 2.53 -3.89 7.72
CA ARG A 10 2.99 -4.53 6.48
C ARG A 10 2.23 -5.83 6.20
N MET A 11 2.00 -6.65 7.24
CA MET A 11 1.19 -7.87 7.11
C MET A 11 -0.25 -7.56 6.69
N ALA A 12 -0.88 -6.58 7.33
CA ALA A 12 -2.25 -6.18 7.01
C ALA A 12 -2.37 -5.64 5.58
N LEU A 13 -1.45 -4.76 5.17
CA LEU A 13 -1.42 -4.20 3.81
C LEU A 13 -1.26 -5.30 2.76
N LYS A 14 -0.31 -6.22 2.96
CA LYS A 14 -0.11 -7.35 2.06
C LYS A 14 -1.36 -8.22 1.95
N ALA A 15 -2.03 -8.52 3.06
CA ALA A 15 -3.25 -9.33 3.05
C ALA A 15 -4.38 -8.67 2.26
N VAL A 16 -4.54 -7.34 2.38
CA VAL A 16 -5.55 -6.58 1.61
C VAL A 16 -5.22 -6.60 0.11
N LEU A 17 -3.95 -6.40 -0.26
CA LEU A 17 -3.53 -6.40 -1.67
C LEU A 17 -3.68 -7.79 -2.31
N VAL A 18 -3.37 -8.87 -1.58
CA VAL A 18 -3.63 -10.25 -2.05
C VAL A 18 -5.13 -10.47 -2.28
N ALA A 19 -5.97 -10.07 -1.33
CA ALA A 19 -7.42 -10.20 -1.48
C ALA A 19 -7.95 -9.37 -2.68
N ALA A 20 -7.37 -8.21 -2.94
CA ALA A 20 -7.70 -7.41 -4.12
C ALA A 20 -7.34 -8.14 -5.43
N GLN A 21 -6.17 -8.80 -5.49
CA GLN A 21 -5.80 -9.64 -6.64
C GLN A 21 -6.77 -10.80 -6.85
N GLU A 22 -7.17 -11.48 -5.78
CA GLU A 22 -8.17 -12.57 -5.84
C GLU A 22 -9.55 -12.07 -6.34
N CYS A 23 -9.84 -10.79 -6.15
CA CYS A 23 -11.03 -10.12 -6.69
C CYS A 23 -10.84 -9.59 -8.13
N CYS A 24 -9.75 -9.95 -8.81
CA CYS A 24 -9.38 -9.46 -10.14
C CYS A 24 -9.23 -7.93 -10.23
N VAL A 25 -8.86 -7.27 -9.13
CA VAL A 25 -8.53 -5.85 -9.13
C VAL A 25 -7.12 -5.68 -9.70
N ASP A 26 -6.96 -4.72 -10.61
CA ASP A 26 -5.64 -4.29 -11.08
C ASP A 26 -4.90 -3.61 -9.92
N ILE A 27 -3.82 -4.23 -9.45
CA ILE A 27 -3.06 -3.74 -8.31
C ILE A 27 -2.25 -2.50 -8.66
N ASP A 28 -1.75 -2.41 -9.89
CA ASP A 28 -0.97 -1.26 -10.33
C ASP A 28 -1.88 -0.03 -10.34
N GLU A 29 -3.08 -0.16 -10.93
CA GLU A 29 -4.08 0.91 -10.91
C GLU A 29 -4.58 1.23 -9.49
N LEU A 30 -4.86 0.21 -8.67
CA LEU A 30 -5.32 0.40 -7.29
C LEU A 30 -4.29 1.16 -6.43
N THR A 31 -3.01 0.81 -6.55
CA THR A 31 -1.95 1.44 -5.78
C THR A 31 -1.70 2.87 -6.23
N GLU A 32 -1.75 3.15 -7.54
CA GLU A 32 -1.70 4.51 -8.07
C GLU A 32 -2.86 5.36 -7.55
N LEU A 33 -4.10 4.85 -7.58
CA LEU A 33 -5.26 5.54 -7.03
C LEU A 33 -5.14 5.79 -5.53
N ALA A 34 -4.64 4.82 -4.77
CA ALA A 34 -4.40 4.97 -3.34
C ALA A 34 -3.38 6.09 -3.06
N ILE A 35 -2.27 6.13 -3.80
CA ILE A 35 -1.25 7.17 -3.70
C ILE A 35 -1.82 8.54 -4.06
N GLN A 36 -2.55 8.65 -5.17
CA GLN A 36 -3.22 9.89 -5.58
C GLN A 36 -4.21 10.40 -4.53
N SER A 37 -4.94 9.49 -3.87
CA SER A 37 -5.90 9.87 -2.81
C SER A 37 -5.22 10.55 -1.62
N MET A 38 -3.98 10.16 -1.30
CA MET A 38 -3.20 10.77 -0.21
C MET A 38 -2.70 12.17 -0.55
N TYR A 39 -2.35 12.42 -1.82
CA TYR A 39 -1.92 13.75 -2.27
C TYR A 39 -3.02 14.81 -2.23
N GLY A 40 -4.30 14.39 -2.24
CA GLY A 40 -5.44 15.29 -2.13
C GLY A 40 -5.74 15.76 -0.70
N GLU A 41 -5.14 15.14 0.32
CA GLU A 41 -5.50 15.36 1.72
C GLU A 41 -4.60 16.40 2.38
N GLN A 42 -5.16 17.57 2.69
CA GLN A 42 -4.42 18.72 3.24
C GLN A 42 -3.85 18.48 4.65
N LEU A 43 -4.35 17.46 5.36
CA LEU A 43 -3.97 17.14 6.72
C LEU A 43 -2.75 16.22 6.81
N TYR A 44 -2.33 15.62 5.69
CA TYR A 44 -1.19 14.71 5.70
C TYR A 44 0.12 15.48 5.58
N ASN A 45 1.08 15.12 6.43
CA ASN A 45 2.43 15.61 6.32
C ASN A 45 3.05 15.05 5.03
N PRO A 46 3.64 15.88 4.15
CA PRO A 46 4.27 15.41 2.92
C PRO A 46 5.33 14.32 3.13
N ALA A 47 6.06 14.34 4.25
CA ALA A 47 7.04 13.30 4.58
C ALA A 47 6.35 11.95 4.87
N ASP A 48 5.23 11.98 5.59
CA ASP A 48 4.45 10.78 5.91
C ASP A 48 3.79 10.22 4.64
N VAL A 49 3.33 11.08 3.71
CA VAL A 49 2.80 10.66 2.41
C VAL A 49 3.88 9.98 1.57
N ALA A 50 5.10 10.52 1.55
CA ALA A 50 6.22 9.89 0.83
C ALA A 50 6.58 8.52 1.41
N GLU A 51 6.63 8.39 2.75
CA GLU A 51 6.89 7.11 3.41
C GLU A 51 5.77 6.09 3.15
N ALA A 52 4.50 6.53 3.21
CA ALA A 52 3.35 5.69 2.89
C ALA A 52 3.34 5.24 1.42
N THR A 53 3.73 6.12 0.49
CA THR A 53 3.85 5.81 -0.94
C THR A 53 4.85 4.68 -1.17
N VAL A 54 6.06 4.80 -0.61
CA VAL A 54 7.09 3.76 -0.70
C VAL A 54 6.61 2.45 -0.06
N ALA A 55 5.90 2.53 1.07
CA ALA A 55 5.36 1.34 1.73
C ALA A 55 4.31 0.60 0.87
N ILE A 56 3.49 1.34 0.12
CA ILE A 56 2.51 0.78 -0.83
C ILE A 56 3.23 0.09 -1.98
N GLU A 57 4.19 0.75 -2.62
CA GLU A 57 4.96 0.20 -3.75
C GLU A 57 5.68 -1.09 -3.35
N VAL A 58 6.41 -1.08 -2.23
CA VAL A 58 7.11 -2.26 -1.72
C VAL A 58 6.15 -3.40 -1.40
N ALA A 59 4.96 -3.10 -0.87
CA ALA A 59 3.97 -4.12 -0.57
C ALA A 59 3.37 -4.74 -1.84
N ALA A 60 3.14 -3.93 -2.88
CA ALA A 60 2.65 -4.35 -4.18
C ALA A 60 3.68 -5.23 -4.92
N ASP A 61 4.94 -4.80 -4.97
CA ASP A 61 6.06 -5.54 -5.56
C ASP A 61 6.29 -6.90 -4.87
N ALA A 62 5.96 -7.00 -3.57
CA ALA A 62 6.11 -8.21 -2.78
C ALA A 62 4.95 -9.21 -2.95
N LEU A 63 3.97 -8.91 -3.81
CA LEU A 63 2.87 -9.83 -4.12
C LEU A 63 3.34 -10.97 -5.02
N PRO A 64 2.82 -12.19 -4.83
CA PRO A 64 3.09 -13.28 -5.75
C PRO A 64 2.51 -12.94 -7.12
N ALA A 65 3.31 -13.11 -8.19
CA ALA A 65 2.80 -13.02 -9.55
C ALA A 65 1.73 -14.11 -9.74
N ILE A 66 0.49 -13.71 -10.00
CA ILE A 66 -0.56 -14.65 -10.38
C ILE A 66 -0.38 -14.93 -11.88
N HIS A 67 0.02 -16.16 -12.21
CA HIS A 67 0.07 -16.69 -13.58
C HIS A 67 -1.27 -17.30 -13.99
#